data_AF-A0AAX6HK20-F1
#
_entry.id   AF-A0AAX6HK20-F1
#
_cell.length_a   1.000
_cell.length_b   1.000
_cell.length_c   1.000
_cell.angle_alpha   90.00
_cell.angle_beta   90.00
_cell.angle_gamma   90.00
#
_symmetry.space_group_name_H-M   'P 1'
#
loop_
_entity.id
_entity.type
_entity.pdbx_description
1 polymer ?
#
loop_
_entity_poly.entity_id
_entity_poly.type
_entity_poly.pdbx_seq_one_letter_code
_entity_poly.pdbx_strand_id
1 'polypeptide(L)'
;MIPVMLMGTLVYGIKYTIPEYICTFLVAGGVSAFALAKTSSKTISKLAHPNAPLGYSLCFLNLAFDGFTNATQDSITSRYPKTSAWEIMLGMNLWGSIYNLVYMFGWAHATGFEAVRFCQEHPEAAWDILMYCLCGAVGQNFIFLTISRFGSLANTTITTTRKFISIVVSSLLSGNPLSAKQWGSVVMVFSGLSYQIYLKWRRMRSKHKKVT
;
A
#
# COMPACT_ATOMS: atom_id res chain seq x y z
N MET A 1 4.86 -3.69 3.07
CA MET A 1 5.95 -4.63 2.68
C MET A 1 6.13 -5.72 3.75
N ILE A 2 6.47 -5.36 5.00
CA ILE A 2 6.65 -6.32 6.10
C ILE A 2 5.41 -7.23 6.31
N PRO A 3 4.18 -6.70 6.44
CA PRO A 3 3.00 -7.54 6.65
C PRO A 3 2.73 -8.49 5.48
N VAL A 4 2.92 -8.03 4.25
CA VAL A 4 2.77 -8.84 3.03
C VAL A 4 3.76 -10.01 3.03
N MET A 5 5.03 -9.76 3.39
CA MET A 5 6.03 -10.83 3.48
C MET A 5 5.73 -11.81 4.61
N LEU A 6 5.36 -11.31 5.80
CA LEU A 6 5.01 -12.16 6.94
C LEU A 6 3.79 -13.03 6.64
N MET A 7 2.70 -12.44 6.15
CA MET A 7 1.48 -13.17 5.81
C MET A 7 1.71 -14.14 4.64
N GLY A 8 2.49 -13.76 3.63
CA GLY A 8 2.86 -14.65 2.53
C GLY A 8 3.64 -15.88 3.00
N THR A 9 4.56 -15.72 3.95
CA THR A 9 5.32 -16.84 4.52
C THR A 9 4.50 -17.70 5.46
N LEU A 10 3.71 -17.10 6.37
CA LEU A 10 2.96 -17.83 7.40
C LEU A 10 1.71 -18.53 6.85
N VAL A 11 0.96 -17.87 5.97
CA VAL A 11 -0.35 -18.38 5.50
C VAL A 11 -0.19 -19.25 4.25
N TYR A 12 0.71 -18.87 3.34
CA TYR A 12 0.82 -19.48 2.01
C TYR A 12 2.18 -20.13 1.74
N GLY A 13 3.09 -20.17 2.72
CA GLY A 13 4.39 -20.85 2.59
C GLY A 13 5.34 -20.21 1.57
N ILE A 14 5.13 -18.95 1.19
CA ILE A 14 5.99 -18.25 0.23
C ILE A 14 7.36 -18.01 0.87
N LYS A 15 8.41 -18.57 0.26
CA LYS A 15 9.80 -18.40 0.70
C LYS A 15 10.40 -17.16 0.05
N TYR A 16 10.67 -16.14 0.86
CA TYR A 16 11.47 -14.98 0.47
C TYR A 16 12.94 -15.23 0.79
N THR A 17 13.85 -14.65 0.00
CA THR A 17 15.29 -14.78 0.26
C THR A 17 15.76 -13.74 1.27
N ILE A 18 16.82 -14.04 2.02
CA ILE A 18 17.45 -13.13 2.99
C ILE A 18 17.66 -11.70 2.42
N PRO A 19 18.17 -11.50 1.18
CA PRO A 19 18.30 -10.16 0.62
C PRO A 19 16.99 -9.37 0.52
N GLU A 20 15.84 -10.02 0.30
CA GLU A 20 14.53 -9.34 0.23
C GLU A 20 14.06 -8.87 1.61
N TYR A 21 14.35 -9.64 2.67
CA TYR A 21 14.11 -9.20 4.04
C TYR A 21 14.97 -8.00 4.39
N ILE A 22 16.27 -8.04 4.05
CA ILE A 22 17.19 -6.91 4.29
C ILE A 22 16.69 -5.65 3.57
N CYS A 23 16.31 -5.74 2.28
CA CYS A 23 15.74 -4.60 1.54
C CYS A 23 14.52 -4.03 2.25
N THR A 24 13.62 -4.90 2.70
CA THR A 24 12.37 -4.50 3.32
C THR A 24 12.61 -3.80 4.67
N PHE A 25 13.56 -4.28 5.46
CA PHE A 25 13.98 -3.62 6.70
C PHE A 25 14.69 -2.29 6.44
N LEU A 26 15.53 -2.20 5.40
CA LEU A 26 16.18 -0.94 5.01
C LEU A 26 15.14 0.12 4.62
N VAL A 27 14.14 -0.25 3.81
CA VAL A 27 13.07 0.65 3.40
C VAL A 27 12.20 1.06 4.59
N ALA A 28 11.76 0.11 5.42
CA ALA A 28 10.93 0.40 6.58
C ALA A 28 11.65 1.26 7.63
N GLY A 29 12.94 0.95 7.88
CA GLY A 29 13.80 1.71 8.78
C GLY A 29 14.05 3.13 8.26
N GLY A 30 14.38 3.28 6.97
CA GLY A 30 14.62 4.58 6.35
C GLY A 30 13.38 5.47 6.33
N VAL A 31 12.20 4.94 6.01
CA VAL A 31 10.93 5.69 6.07
C VAL A 31 10.62 6.11 7.50
N SER A 32 10.79 5.21 8.47
CA SER A 32 10.59 5.52 9.90
C SER A 32 11.55 6.61 10.40
N ALA A 33 12.83 6.51 10.05
CA ALA A 33 13.85 7.49 10.41
C ALA A 33 13.56 8.86 9.77
N PHE A 34 13.12 8.89 8.51
CA PHE A 34 12.70 10.13 7.83
C PHE A 34 11.51 10.78 8.55
N ALA A 35 10.49 9.99 8.91
CA ALA A 35 9.30 10.48 9.61
C ALA A 35 9.64 11.02 11.01
N LEU A 36 10.46 10.30 11.78
CA LEU A 36 10.91 10.73 13.11
C LEU A 36 11.76 12.00 13.04
N ALA A 37 12.64 12.12 12.04
CA ALA A 37 13.46 13.31 11.85
C ALA A 37 12.65 14.57 11.47
N LYS A 38 11.47 14.41 10.85
CA LYS A 38 10.55 15.50 10.53
C LYS A 38 9.60 15.86 11.68
N THR A 39 9.37 14.94 12.61
CA THR A 39 8.34 15.08 13.64
C THR A 39 8.83 15.97 14.78
N SER A 40 8.17 17.11 15.00
CA SER A 40 8.45 18.01 16.13
C SER A 40 7.98 17.41 17.46
N SER A 41 8.66 17.76 18.57
CA SER A 41 8.27 17.38 19.94
C SER A 41 6.80 17.71 20.26
N LYS A 42 6.27 18.81 19.70
CA LYS A 42 4.86 19.21 19.84
C LYS A 42 3.88 18.25 19.13
N THR A 43 4.30 17.64 18.04
CA THR A 43 3.54 16.61 17.31
C THR A 43 3.56 15.27 18.04
N ILE A 44 4.70 14.90 18.64
CA ILE A 44 4.84 13.69 19.46
C ILE A 44 3.89 13.74 20.67
N SER A 45 3.85 14.87 21.37
CA SER A 45 2.94 15.08 22.50
C SER A 45 1.46 14.98 22.10
N LYS A 46 1.09 15.47 20.90
CA LYS A 46 -0.28 15.33 20.36
C LYS A 46 -0.63 13.89 19.96
N LEU A 47 0.31 13.13 19.41
CA LEU A 47 0.10 11.71 19.09
C LEU A 47 -0.03 10.83 20.34
N ALA A 48 0.50 11.28 21.49
CA ALA A 48 0.46 10.53 22.74
C ALA A 48 -0.91 10.57 23.46
N HIS A 49 -1.83 11.47 23.10
CA HIS A 49 -3.13 11.62 23.76
C HIS A 49 -4.32 11.37 22.81
N PRO A 50 -5.43 10.73 23.26
CA PRO A 50 -5.63 9.93 24.49
C PRO A 50 -5.39 8.43 24.27
N ASN A 51 -5.36 7.95 23.02
CA ASN A 51 -5.48 6.53 22.68
C ASN A 51 -4.39 6.05 21.71
N ALA A 52 -3.14 6.46 21.92
CA ALA A 52 -2.00 6.03 21.10
C ALA A 52 -1.92 4.49 20.95
N PRO A 53 -2.12 3.67 22.02
CA PRO A 53 -2.10 2.21 21.88
C PRO A 53 -3.18 1.67 20.95
N LEU A 54 -4.39 2.24 20.99
CA LEU A 54 -5.50 1.84 20.12
C LEU A 54 -5.22 2.24 18.66
N GLY A 55 -4.68 3.44 18.42
CA GLY A 55 -4.26 3.88 17.09
C GLY A 55 -3.17 2.99 16.49
N TYR A 56 -2.14 2.65 17.27
CA TYR A 56 -1.10 1.71 16.85
C TYR A 56 -1.65 0.31 16.59
N SER A 57 -2.57 -0.16 17.44
CA SER A 57 -3.21 -1.48 17.29
C SER A 57 -4.08 -1.55 16.02
N LEU A 58 -4.89 -0.52 15.76
CA LEU A 58 -5.70 -0.43 14.53
C LEU A 58 -4.82 -0.33 13.29
N CYS A 59 -3.73 0.42 13.32
CA CYS A 59 -2.77 0.50 12.22
C CYS A 59 -2.10 -0.87 11.97
N PHE A 60 -1.69 -1.57 13.02
CA PHE A 60 -1.13 -2.91 12.91
C PHE A 60 -2.14 -3.90 12.31
N LEU A 61 -3.39 -3.92 12.79
CA LEU A 61 -4.44 -4.79 12.26
C LEU A 61 -4.76 -4.46 10.79
N ASN A 62 -4.85 -3.18 10.43
CA ASN A 62 -5.06 -2.75 9.06
C ASN A 62 -3.95 -3.26 8.13
N LEU A 63 -2.69 -3.09 8.55
CA LEU A 63 -1.53 -3.57 7.82
C LEU A 63 -1.49 -5.11 7.73
N ALA A 64 -1.92 -5.81 8.78
CA ALA A 64 -2.02 -7.27 8.78
C ALA A 64 -3.06 -7.78 7.77
N PHE A 65 -4.26 -7.17 7.73
CA PHE A 65 -5.29 -7.51 6.76
C PHE A 65 -4.92 -7.13 5.33
N ASP A 66 -4.22 -6.00 5.13
CA ASP A 66 -3.63 -5.65 3.84
C ASP A 66 -2.61 -6.72 3.40
N GLY A 67 -1.74 -7.14 4.31
CA GLY A 67 -0.79 -8.23 4.08
C GLY A 67 -1.47 -9.55 3.69
N PHE A 68 -2.54 -9.92 4.40
CA PHE A 68 -3.33 -11.11 4.13
C PHE A 68 -3.99 -11.05 2.75
N THR A 69 -4.64 -9.93 2.42
CA THR A 69 -5.33 -9.74 1.12
C THR A 69 -4.34 -9.84 -0.04
N ASN A 70 -3.19 -9.17 0.05
CA ASN A 70 -2.14 -9.22 -0.98
C ASN A 70 -1.59 -10.65 -1.16
N ALA A 71 -1.40 -11.39 -0.06
CA ALA A 71 -0.94 -12.78 -0.13
C ALA A 71 -2.00 -13.72 -0.73
N THR A 72 -3.28 -13.51 -0.42
CA THR A 72 -4.41 -14.23 -1.03
C THR A 72 -4.49 -13.97 -2.53
N GLN A 73 -4.30 -12.72 -2.98
CA GLN A 73 -4.26 -12.38 -4.41
C GLN A 73 -3.15 -13.13 -5.15
N ASP A 74 -1.95 -13.19 -4.57
CA ASP A 74 -0.83 -13.95 -5.13
C ASP A 74 -1.12 -15.46 -5.19
N SER A 75 -1.74 -16.01 -4.15
CA SER A 75 -2.13 -17.42 -4.07
C SER A 75 -3.18 -17.80 -5.12
N ILE A 76 -4.22 -16.98 -5.29
CA ILE A 76 -5.25 -17.19 -6.32
C ILE A 76 -4.63 -17.15 -7.71
N THR A 77 -3.80 -16.14 -7.98
CA THR A 77 -3.11 -15.99 -9.28
C THR A 77 -2.19 -17.17 -9.56
N SER A 78 -1.50 -17.70 -8.54
CA SER A 78 -0.60 -18.85 -8.71
C SER A 78 -1.35 -20.18 -8.85
N ARG A 79 -2.47 -20.36 -8.15
CA ARG A 79 -3.25 -21.62 -8.13
C ARG A 79 -4.19 -21.74 -9.33
N TYR A 80 -4.70 -20.62 -9.83
CA TYR A 80 -5.64 -20.55 -10.94
C TYR A 80 -5.09 -19.66 -12.06
N PRO A 81 -4.12 -20.15 -12.85
CA PRO A 81 -3.47 -19.35 -13.90
C PRO A 81 -4.40 -18.95 -15.07
N LYS A 82 -5.60 -19.56 -15.16
CA LYS A 82 -6.64 -19.17 -16.11
C LYS A 82 -7.45 -17.96 -15.64
N THR A 83 -7.41 -17.64 -14.35
CA THR A 83 -8.13 -16.52 -13.78
C THR A 83 -7.44 -15.22 -14.17
N SER A 84 -8.20 -14.34 -14.80
CA SER A 84 -7.69 -13.07 -15.30
C SER A 84 -7.63 -12.01 -14.21
N ALA A 85 -6.73 -11.03 -14.35
CA ALA A 85 -6.59 -9.93 -13.41
C ALA A 85 -7.91 -9.17 -13.19
N TRP A 86 -8.70 -9.01 -14.26
CA TRP A 86 -10.00 -8.34 -14.22
C TRP A 86 -11.07 -9.15 -13.47
N GLU A 87 -11.00 -10.48 -13.48
CA GLU A 87 -11.96 -11.33 -12.73
C GLU A 87 -11.72 -11.21 -11.22
N ILE A 88 -10.44 -11.22 -10.81
CA ILE A 88 -10.05 -10.98 -9.42
C ILE A 88 -10.48 -9.56 -8.99
N MET A 89 -10.28 -8.56 -9.86
CA MET A 89 -10.70 -7.18 -9.61
C MET A 89 -12.21 -7.05 -9.45
N LEU A 90 -12.99 -7.63 -10.36
CA LEU A 90 -14.45 -7.62 -10.31
C LEU A 90 -14.96 -8.28 -9.03
N GLY A 91 -14.43 -9.45 -8.68
CA GLY A 91 -14.82 -10.17 -7.47
C GLY A 91 -14.56 -9.35 -6.20
N MET A 92 -13.39 -8.75 -6.07
CA MET A 92 -13.06 -7.90 -4.92
C MET A 92 -13.93 -6.64 -4.86
N ASN A 93 -14.11 -5.95 -5.99
CA ASN A 93 -14.91 -4.73 -6.02
C ASN A 93 -16.40 -5.00 -5.76
N LEU A 94 -16.94 -6.13 -6.25
CA LEU A 94 -18.31 -6.52 -6.00
C LEU A 94 -18.55 -6.79 -4.50
N TRP A 95 -17.77 -7.69 -3.90
CA TRP A 95 -17.90 -7.99 -2.48
C TRP A 95 -17.57 -6.79 -1.59
N GLY A 96 -16.57 -6.00 -1.96
CA GLY A 96 -16.24 -4.74 -1.28
C GLY A 96 -17.39 -3.73 -1.35
N SER A 97 -18.07 -3.61 -2.48
CA SER A 97 -19.22 -2.71 -2.62
C SER A 97 -20.40 -3.19 -1.79
N ILE A 98 -20.70 -4.49 -1.78
CA ILE A 98 -21.76 -5.06 -0.93
C ILE A 98 -21.48 -4.76 0.55
N TYR A 99 -20.26 -5.02 1.02
CA TYR A 99 -19.88 -4.77 2.41
C TYR A 99 -19.98 -3.28 2.77
N ASN A 100 -19.49 -2.39 1.91
CA ASN A 100 -19.56 -0.94 2.15
C ASN A 100 -21.01 -0.44 2.12
N LEU A 101 -21.88 -0.94 1.25
CA LEU A 101 -23.30 -0.57 1.23
C LEU A 101 -24.01 -0.99 2.52
N VAL A 102 -23.77 -2.21 2.99
CA VAL A 102 -24.33 -2.69 4.27
C VAL A 102 -23.82 -1.84 5.43
N TYR A 103 -22.53 -1.47 5.44
CA TYR A 103 -21.98 -0.60 6.46
C TYR A 103 -22.58 0.82 6.42
N MET A 104 -22.72 1.40 5.22
CA MET A 104 -23.20 2.77 5.03
C MET A 104 -24.70 2.94 5.31
N PHE A 105 -25.53 1.92 5.09
CA PHE A 105 -26.99 2.03 5.19
C PHE A 105 -27.64 1.09 6.22
N GLY A 106 -26.95 0.03 6.64
CA GLY A 106 -27.51 -1.02 7.51
C GLY A 106 -27.11 -0.96 8.97
N TRP A 107 -26.16 -0.10 9.36
CA TRP A 107 -25.72 0.03 10.76
C TRP A 107 -26.58 1.05 11.53
N ALA A 108 -26.78 0.87 12.84
CA ALA A 108 -27.64 1.76 13.65
C ALA A 108 -27.14 3.23 13.71
N HIS A 109 -25.85 3.46 13.45
CA HIS A 109 -25.21 4.78 13.32
C HIS A 109 -24.76 5.07 11.87
N ALA A 110 -25.44 4.48 10.89
CA ALA A 110 -25.16 4.68 9.47
C ALA A 110 -25.41 6.14 9.04
N THR A 111 -24.39 6.78 8.47
CA THR A 111 -24.47 8.15 7.92
C THR A 111 -24.63 8.17 6.39
N GLY A 112 -24.93 7.02 5.76
CA GLY A 112 -25.04 6.92 4.30
C GLY A 112 -26.11 7.82 3.70
N PHE A 113 -27.28 7.94 4.35
CA PHE A 113 -28.35 8.82 3.88
C PHE A 113 -27.96 10.31 3.97
N GLU A 114 -27.23 10.70 5.02
CA GLU A 114 -26.72 12.07 5.18
C GLU A 114 -25.65 12.37 4.12
N ALA A 115 -24.76 11.42 3.82
CA ALA A 115 -23.76 11.57 2.77
C ALA A 115 -24.39 11.72 1.37
N VAL A 116 -25.47 10.97 1.08
CA VAL A 116 -26.23 11.13 -0.17
C VAL A 116 -26.90 12.51 -0.23
N ARG A 117 -27.52 12.95 0.87
CA ARG A 117 -28.15 14.28 0.94
C ARG A 117 -27.11 15.40 0.76
N PHE A 118 -25.93 15.27 1.37
CA PHE A 118 -24.83 16.21 1.17
C PHE A 118 -24.41 16.32 -0.31
N CYS A 119 -24.35 15.19 -1.03
CA CYS A 119 -24.04 15.20 -2.46
C CYS A 119 -25.16 15.81 -3.32
N GLN A 120 -26.42 15.74 -2.87
CA GLN A 120 -27.55 16.39 -3.53
C GLN A 120 -27.55 17.90 -3.31
N GLU A 121 -27.22 18.35 -2.09
CA GLU A 121 -27.13 19.77 -1.73
C GLU A 121 -25.87 20.43 -2.35
N HIS A 122 -24.79 19.68 -2.54
CA HIS A 122 -23.53 20.14 -3.13
C HIS A 122 -23.11 19.29 -4.35
N PRO A 123 -23.66 19.56 -5.55
CA PRO A 123 -23.36 18.79 -6.75
C PRO A 123 -21.89 18.88 -7.20
N GLU A 124 -21.19 19.96 -6.85
CA GLU A 124 -19.73 20.08 -7.09
C GLU A 124 -18.96 18.98 -6.34
N ALA A 125 -19.30 18.70 -5.09
CA ALA A 125 -18.68 17.64 -4.31
C ALA A 125 -18.96 16.26 -4.91
N ALA A 126 -20.17 16.04 -5.45
CA ALA A 126 -20.51 14.81 -6.16
C ALA A 126 -19.65 14.63 -7.43
N TRP A 127 -19.39 15.72 -8.15
CA TRP A 127 -18.52 15.71 -9.33
C TRP A 127 -17.07 15.39 -8.96
N ASP A 128 -16.53 15.99 -7.89
CA ASP A 128 -15.18 15.69 -7.40
C ASP A 128 -15.04 14.22 -6.98
N ILE A 129 -16.05 13.68 -6.29
CA ILE A 129 -16.10 12.25 -5.94
C ILE A 129 -16.11 11.37 -7.20
N LEU A 130 -16.91 11.73 -8.21
CA LEU A 130 -16.98 10.98 -9.45
C LEU A 130 -15.63 10.98 -10.19
N MET A 131 -14.99 12.15 -10.32
CA MET A 131 -13.67 12.26 -10.94
C MET A 131 -12.61 11.46 -10.16
N TYR A 132 -12.65 11.52 -8.83
CA TYR A 132 -11.80 10.71 -7.96
C TYR A 132 -12.01 9.21 -8.20
N CYS A 133 -13.26 8.76 -8.30
CA CYS A 133 -13.61 7.37 -8.58
C CYS A 133 -13.16 6.91 -9.97
N LEU A 134 -13.33 7.73 -11.01
CA LEU A 134 -12.87 7.41 -12.37
C LEU A 134 -11.35 7.29 -12.44
N CYS A 135 -10.62 8.24 -11.83
CA CYS A 135 -9.17 8.17 -11.70
C CYS A 135 -8.73 6.92 -10.91
N GLY A 136 -9.45 6.61 -9.82
CA GLY A 136 -9.26 5.41 -9.02
C GLY A 136 -9.47 4.11 -9.81
N ALA A 137 -10.51 4.04 -10.65
CA ALA A 137 -10.81 2.89 -11.49
C ALA A 137 -9.72 2.64 -12.53
N VAL A 138 -9.21 3.70 -13.16
CA VAL A 138 -8.06 3.62 -14.07
C VAL A 138 -6.83 3.13 -13.30
N GLY A 139 -6.56 3.68 -12.12
CA GLY A 139 -5.46 3.27 -11.25
C GLY A 139 -5.53 1.80 -10.83
N GLN A 140 -6.72 1.30 -10.52
CA GLN A 140 -6.92 -0.10 -10.14
C GLN A 140 -6.55 -1.08 -11.25
N ASN A 141 -6.84 -0.77 -12.51
CA ASN A 141 -6.42 -1.62 -13.64
C ASN A 141 -4.91 -1.84 -13.63
N PHE A 142 -4.11 -0.79 -13.40
CA PHE A 142 -2.65 -0.91 -13.30
C PHE A 142 -2.21 -1.72 -12.08
N ILE A 143 -2.88 -1.57 -10.94
CA ILE A 143 -2.59 -2.35 -9.72
C ILE A 143 -2.81 -3.84 -9.98
N PHE A 144 -3.98 -4.22 -10.49
CA PHE A 144 -4.32 -5.61 -10.75
C PHE A 144 -3.46 -6.25 -11.84
N LEU A 145 -3.16 -5.50 -12.91
CA LEU A 145 -2.24 -5.97 -13.94
C LEU A 145 -0.82 -6.18 -13.39
N THR A 146 -0.36 -5.28 -12.51
CA THR A 146 0.95 -5.39 -11.86
C THR A 146 1.00 -6.60 -10.93
N ILE A 147 -0.04 -6.85 -10.14
CA ILE A 147 -0.14 -8.02 -9.26
C ILE A 147 -0.15 -9.30 -10.10
N SER A 148 -0.97 -9.37 -11.14
CA SER A 148 -1.04 -10.55 -12.00
C SER A 148 0.29 -10.85 -12.71
N ARG A 149 1.01 -9.82 -13.17
CA ARG A 149 2.27 -9.99 -13.92
C ARG A 149 3.51 -10.16 -13.04
N PHE A 150 3.58 -9.44 -11.92
CA PHE A 150 4.79 -9.32 -11.09
C PHE A 150 4.58 -9.73 -9.64
N GLY A 151 3.36 -10.01 -9.19
CA GLY A 151 3.01 -10.33 -7.81
C GLY A 151 2.85 -9.12 -6.90
N SER A 152 2.16 -9.32 -5.79
CA SER A 152 1.77 -8.29 -4.81
C SER A 152 2.96 -7.56 -4.18
N LEU A 153 4.09 -8.25 -3.99
CA LEU A 153 5.31 -7.62 -3.47
C LEU A 153 5.87 -6.55 -4.41
N ALA A 154 5.80 -6.75 -5.74
CA ALA A 154 6.19 -5.70 -6.69
C ALA A 154 5.24 -4.51 -6.61
N ASN A 155 3.93 -4.76 -6.59
CA ASN A 155 2.93 -3.70 -6.47
C ASN A 155 3.15 -2.86 -5.20
N THR A 156 3.42 -3.52 -4.07
CA THR A 156 3.75 -2.84 -2.80
C THR A 156 5.04 -2.02 -2.91
N THR A 157 6.05 -2.53 -3.62
CA THR A 157 7.32 -1.81 -3.83
C THR A 157 7.13 -0.56 -4.69
N ILE A 158 6.38 -0.67 -5.79
CA ILE A 158 6.07 0.45 -6.71
C ILE A 158 5.29 1.54 -5.97
N THR A 159 4.22 1.16 -5.25
CA THR A 159 3.40 2.12 -4.50
C THR A 159 4.18 2.79 -3.37
N THR A 160 5.05 2.06 -2.66
CA THR A 160 5.92 2.63 -1.61
C THR A 160 6.93 3.60 -2.22
N THR A 161 7.53 3.26 -3.35
CA THR A 161 8.46 4.14 -4.09
C THR A 161 7.76 5.43 -4.48
N ARG A 162 6.57 5.33 -5.09
CA ARG A 162 5.75 6.50 -5.47
C ARG A 162 5.46 7.39 -4.25
N LYS A 163 4.94 6.80 -3.17
CA LYS A 163 4.62 7.54 -1.93
C LYS A 163 5.86 8.23 -1.37
N PHE A 164 7.00 7.56 -1.36
CA PHE A 164 8.24 8.13 -0.84
C PHE A 164 8.76 9.29 -1.71
N ILE A 165 8.75 9.14 -3.03
CA ILE A 165 9.10 10.23 -3.96
C ILE A 165 8.18 11.44 -3.73
N SER A 166 6.87 11.23 -3.60
CA SER A 166 5.92 12.31 -3.31
C SER A 166 6.24 13.02 -1.99
N ILE A 167 6.64 12.28 -0.95
CA ILE A 167 7.06 12.86 0.34
C ILE A 167 8.31 13.74 0.17
N VAL A 168 9.32 13.26 -0.56
CA VAL A 168 10.57 13.99 -0.81
C VAL A 168 10.28 15.26 -1.62
N VAL A 169 9.57 15.12 -2.74
CA VAL A 169 9.20 16.24 -3.62
C VAL A 169 8.38 17.28 -2.87
N SER A 170 7.35 16.85 -2.11
CA SER A 170 6.56 17.76 -1.29
C SER A 170 7.42 18.50 -0.27
N SER A 171 8.37 17.82 0.38
CA SER A 171 9.26 18.47 1.36
C SER A 171 10.19 19.50 0.72
N LEU A 172 10.69 19.23 -0.50
CA LEU A 172 11.54 20.17 -1.25
C LEU A 172 10.74 21.39 -1.73
N LEU A 173 9.52 21.17 -2.24
CA LEU A 173 8.64 22.24 -2.71
C LEU A 173 8.11 23.12 -1.57
N SER A 174 7.93 22.58 -0.36
CA SER A 174 7.52 23.36 0.81
C SER A 174 8.61 24.32 1.35
N GLY A 175 9.77 24.44 0.68
CA GLY A 175 10.83 25.38 1.04
C GLY A 175 11.57 25.06 2.34
N ASN A 176 11.33 23.90 2.95
CA ASN A 176 12.02 23.46 4.16
C ASN A 176 13.24 22.61 3.76
N PRO A 177 14.49 23.10 3.91
CA PRO A 177 15.66 22.32 3.55
C PRO A 177 15.72 21.04 4.38
N LEU A 178 15.83 19.90 3.69
CA LEU A 178 15.96 18.60 4.33
C LEU A 178 17.24 18.55 5.16
N SER A 179 17.13 18.15 6.43
CA SER A 179 18.27 17.92 7.31
C SER A 179 19.20 16.84 6.75
N ALA A 180 20.50 16.89 7.09
CA ALA A 180 21.47 15.85 6.74
C ALA A 180 21.00 14.45 7.18
N LYS A 181 20.31 14.35 8.32
CA LYS A 181 19.71 13.09 8.80
C LYS A 181 18.58 12.59 7.87
N GLN A 182 17.78 13.50 7.32
CA GLN A 182 16.71 13.16 6.37
C GLN A 182 17.27 12.72 5.02
N TRP A 183 18.35 13.35 4.54
CA TRP A 183 19.06 12.90 3.36
C TRP A 183 19.67 11.50 3.54
N GLY A 184 20.23 11.20 4.71
CA GLY A 184 20.67 9.84 5.06
C GLY A 184 19.53 8.81 4.95
N SER A 185 18.35 9.14 5.48
CA SER A 185 17.15 8.30 5.34
C SER A 185 16.70 8.11 3.89
N VAL A 186 16.79 9.17 3.07
CA VAL A 186 16.48 9.09 1.63
C VAL A 186 17.43 8.10 0.93
N VAL A 187 18.74 8.22 1.13
CA VAL A 187 19.74 7.29 0.56
C VAL A 187 19.48 5.85 1.01
N MET A 188 19.14 5.65 2.30
CA MET A 188 18.80 4.33 2.85
C MET A 188 17.56 3.71 2.18
N VAL A 189 16.50 4.48 1.95
CA VAL A 189 15.30 3.99 1.26
C VAL A 189 15.59 3.68 -0.20
N PHE A 190 16.25 4.58 -0.93
CA PHE A 190 16.55 4.38 -2.35
C PHE A 190 17.51 3.22 -2.60
N SER A 191 18.49 3.00 -1.72
CA SER A 191 19.39 1.83 -1.80
C SER A 191 18.63 0.51 -1.57
N GLY A 192 17.76 0.45 -0.56
CA GLY A 192 16.91 -0.72 -0.30
C GLY A 192 15.97 -1.03 -1.47
N LEU A 193 15.30 -0.01 -2.03
CA LEU A 193 14.42 -0.16 -3.20
C LEU A 193 15.20 -0.61 -4.44
N SER A 194 16.34 0.03 -4.73
CA SER A 194 17.17 -0.31 -5.89
C SER A 194 17.69 -1.74 -5.81
N TYR A 195 18.15 -2.17 -4.64
CA TYR A 195 18.61 -3.54 -4.43
C TYR A 195 17.48 -4.56 -4.58
N GLN A 196 16.27 -4.26 -4.10
CA GLN A 196 15.11 -5.12 -4.26
C GLN A 196 14.68 -5.27 -5.72
N ILE A 197 14.68 -4.16 -6.47
CA ILE A 197 14.40 -4.16 -7.92
C ILE A 197 15.44 -5.00 -8.66
N TYR A 198 16.72 -4.84 -8.33
CA TYR A 198 17.82 -5.62 -8.92
C TYR A 198 17.68 -7.13 -8.66
N LEU A 199 17.39 -7.53 -7.42
CA LEU A 199 17.18 -8.94 -7.06
C LEU A 199 16.01 -9.55 -7.84
N LYS A 200 14.92 -8.81 -7.99
CA LYS A 200 13.75 -9.26 -8.75
C LYS A 200 14.05 -9.40 -10.24
N TRP A 201 14.73 -8.42 -10.83
CA TRP A 201 15.18 -8.48 -12.21
C TRP A 201 16.07 -9.69 -12.48
N ARG A 202 17.03 -9.97 -11.59
CA ARG A 202 17.90 -11.15 -11.67
C ARG A 202 17.13 -12.47 -11.62
N ARG A 203 16.10 -12.58 -10.77
CA ARG A 203 15.24 -13.78 -10.70
C ARG A 203 14.42 -13.99 -11.96
N MET A 204 13.83 -12.93 -12.51
CA MET A 204 13.08 -12.99 -13.76
C MET A 204 13.97 -13.48 -14.91
N ARG A 205 15.18 -12.94 -15.01
CA ARG A 205 16.16 -13.33 -16.03
C ARG A 205 16.62 -14.79 -15.90
N SER A 206 16.76 -15.27 -14.66
CA SER A 206 17.09 -16.69 -14.38
C SER A 206 15.97 -17.65 -14.77
N LYS A 207 14.68 -17.29 -14.52
CA LYS A 207 13.54 -18.09 -14.98
C LYS A 207 13.45 -18.15 -16.50
N HIS A 208 13.69 -17.04 -17.20
CA HIS A 208 13.63 -17.01 -18.67
C HIS A 208 14.69 -17.91 -19.33
N LYS A 209 15.91 -17.94 -18.77
CA LYS A 209 16.99 -18.83 -19.23
C LYS A 209 16.75 -20.33 -18.98
N LYS A 210 15.78 -20.71 -18.16
CA LYS A 210 15.43 -22.13 -17.91
C LYS A 210 14.30 -22.63 -18.81
N VAL A 211 13.62 -21.71 -19.50
CA VAL A 211 12.48 -22.00 -20.40
C VAL A 211 12.90 -21.92 -21.87
N THR A 212 14.09 -21.38 -22.15
CA THR A 212 14.79 -21.41 -23.45
C THR A 212 15.83 -22.50 -23.42
#